data_AF-A0A0W0ZJ97-F1
#
_entry.id   AF-A0A0W0ZJ97-F1
#
_cell.length_a   1.000
_cell.length_b   1.000
_cell.length_c   1.000
_cell.angle_alpha   90.00
_cell.angle_beta   90.00
_cell.angle_gamma   90.00
#
_symmetry.space_group_name_H-M   'P 1'
#
loop_
_entity.id
_entity.type
_entity.pdbx_description
1 polymer ?
#
loop_
_entity_poly.entity_id
_entity_poly.type
_entity_poly.pdbx_seq_one_letter_code
_entity_poly.pdbx_strand_id
1 'polypeptide(L)'
;MVFTYKEIIALENPYEQLSDDDALAENAKVLNALSTKEQLALATKIIAACPESKFKQYSNHIKALDNFAKNGGTFHEVLRTAHLVRQHINSLHDLRNKSPHALFLAKEFDPAPFHRFSDLATQVLESNESAIAERLALCTPEKERSKIAHTLSTVFPKSILAAKIQLAFTLRRNIETLLLSDNPEKFFTSRDYKAETCKTFVNMFSTLLQGHETSIAGKLSTLESTHQASIQHELELLHSEAFDETNPFRVIADSISAKESTETKKTGSQASNPSGFLYKKSPTPLLRVKSLPLEEFESGSDADDELSQGKTPENKEEEEYLEDSPSFTPH
;
A
#
# COMPACT_ATOMS: atom_id res chain seq x y z
N MET A 1 11.38 37.51 -15.15
CA MET A 1 11.63 38.23 -13.88
C MET A 1 12.95 37.72 -13.31
N VAL A 2 13.88 38.61 -12.96
CA VAL A 2 15.19 38.22 -12.40
C VAL A 2 15.14 38.32 -10.89
N PHE A 3 15.39 37.19 -10.23
CA PHE A 3 15.45 37.05 -8.77
C PHE A 3 16.88 37.22 -8.27
N THR A 4 17.00 37.75 -7.06
CA THR A 4 18.22 37.71 -6.27
C THR A 4 18.36 36.38 -5.54
N TYR A 5 19.55 36.08 -5.03
CA TYR A 5 19.81 34.88 -4.24
C TYR A 5 18.84 34.73 -3.05
N LYS A 6 18.60 35.82 -2.30
CA LYS A 6 17.71 35.80 -1.13
C LYS A 6 16.27 35.50 -1.51
N GLU A 7 15.81 36.04 -2.64
CA GLU A 7 14.46 35.80 -3.15
C GLU A 7 14.28 34.36 -3.59
N ILE A 8 15.25 33.77 -4.33
CA ILE A 8 15.20 32.37 -4.78
C ILE A 8 15.06 31.39 -3.61
N ILE A 9 15.83 31.59 -2.54
CA ILE A 9 15.78 30.71 -1.36
C ILE A 9 14.48 30.87 -0.57
N ALA A 10 13.92 32.09 -0.56
CA ALA A 10 12.68 32.41 0.16
C ALA A 10 11.40 32.04 -0.61
N LEU A 11 11.50 31.53 -1.85
CA LEU A 11 10.32 31.11 -2.62
C LEU A 11 9.55 30.01 -1.89
N GLU A 12 8.29 30.31 -1.57
CA GLU A 12 7.34 29.35 -1.00
C GLU A 12 6.95 28.31 -2.05
N ASN A 13 6.60 28.78 -3.26
CA ASN A 13 6.26 27.92 -4.40
C ASN A 13 7.19 28.22 -5.59
N PRO A 14 8.40 27.64 -5.62
CA PRO A 14 9.34 27.87 -6.70
C PRO A 14 8.87 27.28 -8.03
N TYR A 15 7.96 26.29 -8.03
CA TYR A 15 7.41 25.76 -9.27
C TYR A 15 6.66 26.85 -10.05
N GLU A 16 5.73 27.59 -9.42
CA GLU A 16 4.95 28.61 -10.14
C GLU A 16 5.79 29.76 -10.71
N GLN A 17 6.91 30.08 -10.06
CA GLN A 17 7.72 31.25 -10.43
C GLN A 17 8.92 30.91 -11.32
N LEU A 18 9.38 29.66 -11.28
CA LEU A 18 10.56 29.18 -12.01
C LEU A 18 10.24 28.06 -13.01
N SER A 19 8.97 27.75 -13.29
CA SER A 19 8.65 26.69 -14.28
C SER A 19 8.35 27.19 -15.68
N ASP A 20 8.35 28.51 -15.88
CA ASP A 20 8.25 29.11 -17.20
C ASP A 20 9.60 29.03 -17.94
N ASP A 21 9.55 28.81 -19.26
CA ASP A 21 10.71 28.53 -20.11
C ASP A 21 11.84 29.57 -19.97
N ASP A 22 11.46 30.84 -19.86
CA ASP A 22 12.43 31.94 -19.74
C ASP A 22 12.91 32.12 -18.29
N ALA A 23 12.12 31.77 -17.28
CA ALA A 23 12.43 32.06 -15.88
C ALA A 23 13.68 31.29 -15.39
N LEU A 24 13.84 30.02 -15.79
CA LEU A 24 15.05 29.24 -15.45
C LEU A 24 16.28 29.78 -16.16
N ALA A 25 16.14 30.18 -17.42
CA ALA A 25 17.24 30.73 -18.21
C ALA A 25 17.67 32.12 -17.70
N GLU A 26 16.72 33.01 -17.43
CA GLU A 26 16.94 34.36 -16.90
C GLU A 26 17.65 34.33 -15.54
N ASN A 27 17.35 33.32 -14.72
CA ASN A 27 17.90 33.17 -13.38
C ASN A 27 19.06 32.18 -13.28
N ALA A 28 19.54 31.64 -14.40
CA ALA A 28 20.56 30.59 -14.44
C ALA A 28 21.83 30.95 -13.67
N LYS A 29 22.27 32.22 -13.71
CA LYS A 29 23.46 32.68 -12.96
C LYS A 29 23.29 32.51 -11.46
N VAL A 30 22.15 32.92 -10.91
CA VAL A 30 21.88 32.84 -9.47
C VAL A 30 21.63 31.40 -9.06
N LEU A 31 20.88 30.64 -9.87
CA LEU A 31 20.61 29.21 -9.65
C LEU A 31 21.90 28.36 -9.63
N ASN A 32 22.85 28.65 -10.53
CA ASN A 32 24.14 27.96 -10.57
C ASN A 32 25.10 28.41 -9.46
N ALA A 33 24.90 29.60 -8.87
CA ALA A 33 25.69 30.09 -7.74
C ALA A 33 25.23 29.54 -6.39
N LEU A 34 24.06 28.90 -6.34
CA LEU A 34 23.58 28.18 -5.14
C LEU A 34 24.54 27.04 -4.78
N SER A 35 24.69 26.77 -3.49
CA SER A 35 25.41 25.59 -3.02
C SER A 35 24.71 24.30 -3.47
N THR A 36 25.43 23.18 -3.51
CA THR A 36 24.85 21.88 -3.90
C THR A 36 23.62 21.51 -3.07
N LYS A 37 23.64 21.82 -1.76
CA LYS A 37 22.51 21.56 -0.85
C LYS A 37 21.29 22.41 -1.20
N GLU A 38 21.50 23.68 -1.53
CA GLU A 38 20.43 24.61 -1.93
C GLU A 38 19.84 24.26 -3.28
N GLN A 39 20.69 23.91 -4.25
CA GLN A 39 20.23 23.42 -5.55
C GLN A 39 19.34 22.17 -5.39
N LEU A 40 19.74 21.24 -4.51
CA LEU A 40 18.94 20.04 -4.22
C LEU A 40 17.60 20.36 -3.56
N ALA A 41 17.61 21.23 -2.54
CA ALA A 41 16.38 21.65 -1.87
C ALA A 41 15.42 22.36 -2.82
N LEU A 42 15.93 23.27 -3.66
CA LEU A 42 15.13 24.00 -4.63
C LEU A 42 14.57 23.09 -5.72
N ALA A 43 15.40 22.22 -6.31
CA ALA A 43 14.94 21.25 -7.32
C ALA A 43 13.88 20.29 -6.74
N THR A 44 14.07 19.85 -5.49
CA THR A 44 13.07 19.02 -4.77
C THR A 44 11.74 19.77 -4.64
N LYS A 45 11.76 21.04 -4.19
CA LYS A 45 10.54 21.85 -4.08
C LYS A 45 9.84 22.04 -5.43
N ILE A 46 10.58 22.37 -6.49
CA ILE A 46 10.02 22.56 -7.84
C ILE A 46 9.36 21.27 -8.34
N ILE A 47 10.07 20.15 -8.25
CA ILE A 47 9.57 18.87 -8.77
C ILE A 47 8.43 18.33 -7.90
N ALA A 48 8.46 18.49 -6.58
CA ALA A 48 7.37 18.06 -5.71
C ALA A 48 6.10 18.89 -5.96
N ALA A 49 6.22 20.22 -6.11
CA ALA A 49 5.08 21.11 -6.34
C ALA A 49 4.51 21.03 -7.77
N CYS A 50 5.20 20.38 -8.72
CA CYS A 50 4.71 20.22 -10.08
C CYS A 50 3.41 19.38 -10.13
N PRO A 51 2.28 19.91 -10.65
CA PRO A 51 1.05 19.16 -10.78
C PRO A 51 1.20 17.96 -11.73
N GLU A 52 0.55 16.83 -11.42
CA GLU A 52 0.65 15.61 -12.23
C GLU A 52 0.18 15.83 -13.69
N SER A 53 -0.81 16.71 -13.90
CA SER A 53 -1.30 17.08 -15.24
C SER A 53 -0.25 17.78 -16.11
N LYS A 54 0.71 18.50 -15.50
CA LYS A 54 1.77 19.25 -16.17
C LYS A 54 3.12 18.53 -16.16
N PHE A 55 3.29 17.53 -15.29
CA PHE A 55 4.57 16.86 -15.07
C PHE A 55 5.21 16.31 -16.36
N LYS A 56 4.42 15.67 -17.23
CA LYS A 56 4.93 15.17 -18.53
C LYS A 56 5.41 16.29 -19.45
N GLN A 57 4.68 17.40 -19.51
CA GLN A 57 5.04 18.55 -20.34
C GLN A 57 6.29 19.25 -19.79
N TYR A 58 6.44 19.26 -18.46
CA TYR A 58 7.61 19.79 -17.78
C TYR A 58 8.93 19.12 -18.18
N SER A 59 8.89 17.84 -18.55
CA SER A 59 10.06 17.16 -19.13
C SER A 59 10.58 17.83 -20.41
N ASN A 60 9.70 18.41 -21.23
CA ASN A 60 10.09 19.12 -22.45
C ASN A 60 10.73 20.47 -22.12
N HIS A 61 10.19 21.17 -21.13
CA HIS A 61 10.75 22.43 -20.63
C HIS A 61 12.17 22.22 -20.09
N ILE A 62 12.39 21.19 -19.28
CA ILE A 62 13.74 20.83 -18.79
C ILE A 62 14.69 20.53 -19.96
N LYS A 63 14.26 19.76 -20.97
CA LYS A 63 15.09 19.42 -22.14
C LYS A 63 15.42 20.64 -23.01
N ALA A 64 14.50 21.60 -23.13
CA ALA A 64 14.76 22.82 -23.90
C ALA A 64 15.93 23.62 -23.31
N LEU A 65 16.11 23.54 -21.99
CA LEU A 65 17.19 24.21 -21.26
C LEU A 65 18.57 23.57 -21.48
N ASP A 66 18.65 22.29 -21.86
CA ASP A 66 19.92 21.62 -22.17
C ASP A 66 20.67 22.32 -23.32
N ASN A 67 19.97 22.94 -24.26
CA ASN A 67 20.57 23.70 -25.35
C ASN A 67 21.37 24.93 -24.89
N PHE A 68 21.12 25.40 -23.66
CA PHE A 68 21.78 26.55 -23.06
C PHE A 68 22.89 26.16 -22.06
N ALA A 69 22.92 24.89 -21.62
CA ALA A 69 23.89 24.38 -20.65
C ALA A 69 25.17 23.90 -21.34
N LYS A 70 26.12 24.81 -21.61
CA LYS A 70 27.39 24.47 -22.27
C LYS A 70 28.39 23.71 -21.39
N ASN A 71 28.20 23.69 -20.07
CA ASN A 71 29.13 23.10 -19.10
C ASN A 71 28.35 22.21 -18.13
N GLY A 72 28.82 20.98 -17.88
CA GLY A 72 28.24 20.11 -16.84
C GLY A 72 28.33 20.75 -15.44
N GLY A 73 27.38 20.41 -14.57
CA GLY A 73 27.32 20.94 -13.19
C GLY A 73 26.39 22.14 -12.99
N THR A 74 25.39 22.34 -13.86
CA THR A 74 24.38 23.39 -13.70
C THR A 74 23.19 22.92 -12.87
N PHE A 75 22.44 23.87 -12.31
CA PHE A 75 21.15 23.62 -11.65
C PHE A 75 20.19 22.84 -12.55
N HIS A 76 20.25 23.02 -13.87
CA HIS A 76 19.44 22.26 -14.83
C HIS A 76 19.68 20.75 -14.73
N GLU A 77 20.94 20.32 -14.58
CA GLU A 77 21.25 18.89 -14.42
C GLU A 77 20.70 18.33 -13.11
N VAL A 78 20.73 19.13 -12.05
CA VAL A 78 20.12 18.79 -10.75
C VAL A 78 18.60 18.66 -10.91
N LEU A 79 17.94 19.61 -11.58
CA LEU A 79 16.51 19.59 -11.85
C LEU A 79 16.10 18.40 -12.75
N ARG A 80 16.87 18.11 -13.79
CA ARG A 80 16.69 16.96 -14.68
C ARG A 80 16.77 15.65 -13.90
N THR A 81 17.74 15.53 -13.00
CA THR A 81 17.91 14.35 -12.14
C THR A 81 16.72 14.19 -11.18
N ALA A 82 16.28 15.28 -10.54
CA ALA A 82 15.09 15.28 -9.67
C ALA A 82 13.83 14.84 -10.43
N HIS A 83 13.62 15.38 -11.64
CA HIS A 83 12.52 14.99 -12.51
C HIS A 83 12.57 13.49 -12.85
N LEU A 84 13.74 12.96 -13.20
CA LEU A 84 13.91 11.52 -13.49
C LEU A 84 13.53 10.64 -12.29
N VAL A 85 13.91 11.03 -11.07
CA VAL A 85 13.54 10.30 -9.84
C VAL A 85 12.02 10.21 -9.70
N ARG A 86 11.30 11.34 -9.78
CA ARG A 86 9.83 11.34 -9.72
C ARG A 86 9.21 10.56 -10.88
N GLN A 87 9.74 10.71 -12.10
CA GLN A 87 9.27 9.96 -13.27
C GLN A 87 9.39 8.44 -13.09
N HIS A 88 10.52 7.97 -12.57
CA HIS A 88 10.74 6.55 -12.31
C HIS A 88 9.80 6.02 -11.22
N ILE A 89 9.57 6.80 -10.16
CA ILE A 89 8.60 6.42 -9.12
C ILE A 89 7.18 6.35 -9.69
N ASN A 90 6.74 7.38 -10.44
CA ASN A 90 5.42 7.38 -11.08
C ASN A 90 5.25 6.20 -12.04
N SER A 91 6.33 5.76 -12.70
CA SER A 91 6.30 4.60 -13.61
C SER A 91 6.01 3.26 -12.92
N LEU A 92 6.24 3.16 -11.60
CA LEU A 92 5.92 1.98 -10.80
C LEU A 92 4.41 1.79 -10.64
N HIS A 93 3.66 2.89 -10.66
CA HIS A 93 2.20 2.89 -10.50
C HIS A 93 1.43 3.09 -11.83
N ASP A 94 2.11 3.47 -12.93
CA ASP A 94 1.44 3.65 -14.24
C ASP A 94 0.83 2.33 -14.74
N LEU A 95 -0.49 2.28 -14.83
CA LEU A 95 -1.25 1.10 -15.30
C LEU A 95 -0.88 0.68 -16.73
N ARG A 96 -0.38 1.60 -17.55
CA ARG A 96 0.05 1.32 -18.94
C ARG A 96 1.42 0.66 -18.98
N ASN A 97 2.21 0.76 -17.91
CA ASN A 97 3.50 0.09 -17.80
C ASN A 97 3.27 -1.38 -17.45
N LYS A 98 3.57 -2.27 -18.39
CA LYS A 98 3.40 -3.72 -18.22
C LYS A 98 4.49 -4.36 -17.36
N SER A 99 5.64 -3.69 -17.21
CA SER A 99 6.82 -4.21 -16.50
C SER A 99 7.44 -3.12 -15.61
N PRO A 100 6.72 -2.65 -14.57
CA PRO A 100 7.20 -1.58 -13.69
C PRO A 100 8.52 -1.89 -12.97
N HIS A 101 8.80 -3.17 -12.72
CA HIS A 101 10.05 -3.62 -12.09
C HIS A 101 11.28 -3.54 -13.00
N ALA A 102 11.11 -3.54 -14.33
CA ALA A 102 12.21 -3.77 -15.28
C ALA A 102 13.32 -2.71 -15.17
N LEU A 103 12.95 -1.44 -14.98
CA LEU A 103 13.92 -0.34 -14.85
C LEU A 103 14.87 -0.55 -13.67
N PHE A 104 14.34 -1.01 -12.54
CA PHE A 104 15.11 -1.21 -11.30
C PHE A 104 15.95 -2.49 -11.33
N LEU A 105 15.69 -3.39 -12.27
CA LEU A 105 16.48 -4.61 -12.48
C LEU A 105 17.48 -4.49 -13.63
N ALA A 106 17.47 -3.38 -14.37
CA ALA A 106 18.37 -3.14 -15.49
C ALA A 106 19.83 -3.10 -15.02
N LYS A 107 20.74 -3.55 -15.90
CA LYS A 107 22.19 -3.58 -15.60
C LYS A 107 22.77 -2.19 -15.34
N GLU A 108 22.20 -1.18 -16.00
CA GLU A 108 22.64 0.22 -15.93
C GLU A 108 21.89 1.01 -14.86
N PHE A 109 21.07 0.35 -14.03
CA PHE A 109 20.34 1.02 -12.97
C PHE A 109 21.30 1.57 -11.92
N ASP A 110 21.21 2.88 -11.69
CA ASP A 110 21.99 3.60 -10.68
C ASP A 110 21.05 4.06 -9.54
N PRO A 111 21.27 3.61 -8.29
CA PRO A 111 20.50 4.06 -7.13
C PRO A 111 20.89 5.47 -6.64
N ALA A 112 22.06 6.00 -7.02
CA ALA A 112 22.59 7.24 -6.47
C ALA A 112 21.65 8.46 -6.61
N PRO A 113 20.94 8.66 -7.74
CA PRO A 113 19.94 9.73 -7.86
C PRO A 113 18.83 9.65 -6.80
N PHE A 114 18.35 8.45 -6.49
CA PHE A 114 17.29 8.25 -5.49
C PHE A 114 17.77 8.54 -4.08
N HIS A 115 19.01 8.19 -3.76
CA HIS A 115 19.62 8.54 -2.48
C HIS A 115 19.85 10.05 -2.35
N ARG A 116 20.35 10.67 -3.42
CA ARG A 116 20.57 12.13 -3.50
C ARG A 116 19.27 12.92 -3.33
N PHE A 117 18.15 12.40 -3.84
CA PHE A 117 16.82 12.99 -3.75
C PHE A 117 15.90 12.20 -2.82
N SER A 118 16.42 11.70 -1.69
CA SER A 118 15.63 10.85 -0.78
C SER A 118 14.38 11.52 -0.21
N ASP A 119 14.43 12.83 0.02
CA ASP A 119 13.28 13.60 0.51
C ASP A 119 12.18 13.69 -0.56
N LEU A 120 12.57 13.99 -1.82
CA LEU A 120 11.65 13.97 -2.96
C LEU A 120 11.05 12.58 -3.15
N ALA A 121 11.87 11.53 -3.12
CA ALA A 121 11.42 10.17 -3.28
C ALA A 121 10.39 9.79 -2.20
N THR A 122 10.63 10.20 -0.95
CA THR A 122 9.70 9.97 0.16
C THR A 122 8.37 10.67 -0.08
N GLN A 123 8.39 11.96 -0.46
CA GLN A 123 7.17 12.74 -0.74
C GLN A 123 6.36 12.18 -1.91
N VAL A 124 7.02 11.69 -2.98
CA VAL A 124 6.32 11.12 -4.14
C VAL A 124 5.73 9.75 -3.83
N LEU A 125 6.42 8.96 -2.99
CA LEU A 125 5.94 7.64 -2.58
C LEU A 125 4.77 7.71 -1.60
N GLU A 126 4.71 8.76 -0.78
CA GLU A 126 3.70 8.94 0.26
C GLU A 126 2.29 8.76 -0.31
N SER A 127 1.48 7.93 0.37
CA SER A 127 0.11 7.54 -0.01
C SER A 127 -0.01 6.61 -1.23
N ASN A 128 1.06 6.33 -1.96
CA ASN A 128 1.06 5.44 -3.12
C ASN A 128 1.71 4.08 -2.86
N GLU A 129 2.29 3.85 -1.68
CA GLU A 129 3.13 2.67 -1.42
C GLU A 129 2.37 1.35 -1.53
N SER A 130 1.14 1.30 -1.00
CA SER A 130 0.29 0.11 -1.10
C SER A 130 -0.07 -0.18 -2.56
N ALA A 131 -0.42 0.85 -3.33
CA ALA A 131 -0.82 0.69 -4.71
C ALA A 131 0.36 0.30 -5.62
N ILE A 132 1.56 0.82 -5.34
CA ILE A 132 2.80 0.39 -6.00
C ILE A 132 3.12 -1.06 -5.64
N ALA A 133 3.06 -1.43 -4.36
CA ALA A 133 3.32 -2.80 -3.92
C ALA A 133 2.37 -3.82 -4.57
N GLU A 134 1.08 -3.48 -4.64
CA GLU A 134 0.07 -4.29 -5.35
C GLU A 134 0.41 -4.45 -6.83
N ARG A 135 0.73 -3.34 -7.50
CA ARG A 135 1.07 -3.34 -8.92
C ARG A 135 2.31 -4.19 -9.21
N LEU A 136 3.34 -4.08 -8.38
CA LEU A 136 4.54 -4.91 -8.48
C LEU A 136 4.20 -6.39 -8.28
N ALA A 137 3.37 -6.73 -7.30
CA ALA A 137 2.96 -8.12 -7.05
C ALA A 137 2.18 -8.74 -8.22
N LEU A 138 1.42 -7.92 -8.95
CA LEU A 138 0.69 -8.34 -10.14
C LEU A 138 1.57 -8.52 -11.38
N CYS A 139 2.58 -7.67 -11.57
CA CYS A 139 3.38 -7.63 -12.80
C CYS A 139 4.72 -8.36 -12.72
N THR A 140 5.28 -8.54 -11.53
CA THR A 140 6.63 -9.10 -11.38
C THR A 140 6.59 -10.64 -11.43
N PRO A 141 7.34 -11.26 -12.36
CA PRO A 141 7.51 -12.70 -12.41
C PRO A 141 8.11 -13.24 -11.10
N GLU A 142 7.68 -14.45 -10.69
CA GLU A 142 8.11 -15.08 -9.43
C GLU A 142 9.63 -15.06 -9.22
N LYS A 143 10.39 -15.39 -10.28
CA LYS A 143 11.87 -15.46 -10.27
C LYS A 143 12.54 -14.13 -9.93
N GLU A 144 11.86 -13.01 -10.16
CA GLU A 144 12.40 -11.66 -10.01
C GLU A 144 11.93 -10.96 -8.73
N ARG A 145 10.89 -11.49 -8.05
CA ARG A 145 10.27 -10.88 -6.85
C ARG A 145 11.28 -10.62 -5.74
N SER A 146 12.13 -11.60 -5.40
CA SER A 146 13.14 -11.42 -4.34
C SER A 146 14.17 -10.35 -4.70
N LYS A 147 14.60 -10.32 -5.96
CA LYS A 147 15.61 -9.36 -6.44
C LYS A 147 15.04 -7.94 -6.41
N ILE A 148 13.83 -7.72 -6.92
CA ILE A 148 13.22 -6.39 -6.94
C ILE A 148 12.89 -5.90 -5.52
N ALA A 149 12.43 -6.78 -4.63
CA ALA A 149 12.18 -6.42 -3.23
C ALA A 149 13.46 -5.92 -2.55
N HIS A 150 14.58 -6.63 -2.76
CA HIS A 150 15.86 -6.21 -2.25
C HIS A 150 16.31 -4.88 -2.85
N THR A 151 16.28 -4.73 -4.19
CA THR A 151 16.68 -3.49 -4.85
C THR A 151 15.86 -2.29 -4.36
N LEU A 152 14.53 -2.41 -4.30
CA LEU A 152 13.68 -1.30 -3.85
C LEU A 152 13.88 -0.97 -2.36
N SER A 153 14.22 -1.95 -1.52
CA SER A 153 14.59 -1.68 -0.12
C SER A 153 15.88 -0.87 0.00
N THR A 154 16.85 -1.10 -0.89
CA THR A 154 18.11 -0.36 -0.94
C THR A 154 17.93 1.04 -1.54
N VAL A 155 17.05 1.18 -2.52
CA VAL A 155 16.77 2.47 -3.18
C VAL A 155 15.94 3.39 -2.27
N PHE A 156 14.99 2.83 -1.52
CA PHE A 156 14.05 3.59 -0.67
C PHE A 156 14.11 3.15 0.80
N PRO A 157 15.27 3.29 1.48
CA PRO A 157 15.46 2.73 2.82
C PRO A 157 14.59 3.38 3.90
N LYS A 158 14.13 4.62 3.69
CA LYS A 158 13.30 5.38 4.64
C LYS A 158 11.80 5.18 4.43
N SER A 159 11.38 4.54 3.33
CA SER A 159 9.97 4.39 2.98
C SER A 159 9.38 3.09 3.53
N ILE A 160 8.10 3.12 3.89
CA ILE A 160 7.33 1.92 4.25
C ILE A 160 7.07 1.00 3.03
N LEU A 161 7.41 1.46 1.82
CA LEU A 161 7.24 0.71 0.57
C LEU A 161 7.87 -0.68 0.63
N ALA A 162 9.07 -0.82 1.19
CA ALA A 162 9.74 -2.11 1.28
C ALA A 162 8.92 -3.14 2.09
N ALA A 163 8.34 -2.72 3.21
CA ALA A 163 7.47 -3.56 4.02
C ALA A 163 6.18 -3.94 3.27
N LYS A 164 5.58 -2.98 2.55
CA LYS A 164 4.37 -3.22 1.74
C LYS A 164 4.65 -4.19 0.58
N ILE A 165 5.79 -4.07 -0.10
CA ILE A 165 6.21 -4.99 -1.16
C ILE A 165 6.38 -6.42 -0.62
N GLN A 166 7.02 -6.58 0.54
CA GLN A 166 7.18 -7.89 1.18
C GLN A 166 5.84 -8.54 1.51
N LEU A 167 4.89 -7.77 2.04
CA LEU A 167 3.52 -8.24 2.30
C LEU A 167 2.82 -8.62 0.99
N ALA A 168 2.87 -7.77 -0.04
CA ALA A 168 2.22 -8.02 -1.32
C ALA A 168 2.79 -9.26 -2.04
N PHE A 169 4.12 -9.45 -2.05
CA PHE A 169 4.74 -10.63 -2.65
C PHE A 169 4.48 -11.91 -1.87
N THR A 170 4.49 -11.85 -0.55
CA THR A 170 4.11 -13.01 0.29
C THR A 170 2.67 -13.39 0.04
N LEU A 171 1.77 -12.41 0.00
CA LEU A 171 0.36 -12.63 -0.27
C LEU A 171 0.15 -13.21 -1.69
N ARG A 172 0.81 -12.64 -2.70
CA ARG A 172 0.79 -13.15 -4.07
C ARG A 172 1.22 -14.61 -4.15
N ARG A 173 2.33 -14.96 -3.49
CA ARG A 173 2.80 -16.35 -3.41
C ARG A 173 1.76 -17.25 -2.76
N ASN A 174 1.20 -16.83 -1.63
CA ASN A 174 0.21 -17.64 -0.90
C ASN A 174 -1.09 -17.84 -1.71
N ILE A 175 -1.49 -16.85 -2.52
CA ILE A 175 -2.60 -17.02 -3.47
C ILE A 175 -2.25 -18.09 -4.50
N GLU A 176 -1.08 -18.01 -5.12
CA GLU A 176 -0.63 -18.96 -6.15
C GLU A 176 -0.43 -20.39 -5.62
N THR A 177 0.15 -20.54 -4.42
CA THR A 177 0.57 -21.85 -3.88
C THR A 177 -0.45 -22.50 -2.95
N LEU A 178 -1.32 -21.72 -2.30
CA LEU A 178 -2.29 -22.24 -1.33
C LEU A 178 -3.71 -22.06 -1.87
N LEU A 179 -4.13 -20.83 -2.18
CA LEU A 179 -5.53 -20.54 -2.50
C LEU A 179 -5.96 -21.13 -3.86
N LEU A 180 -5.09 -21.07 -4.87
CA LEU A 180 -5.32 -21.69 -6.18
C LEU A 180 -4.94 -23.18 -6.24
N SER A 181 -4.46 -23.74 -5.12
CA SER A 181 -4.06 -25.14 -5.04
C SER A 181 -5.26 -26.09 -4.86
N ASP A 182 -4.99 -27.37 -4.63
CA ASP A 182 -6.01 -28.36 -4.28
C ASP A 182 -6.54 -28.22 -2.86
N ASN A 183 -5.84 -27.47 -2.00
CA ASN A 183 -6.16 -27.31 -0.59
C ASN A 183 -6.27 -25.81 -0.22
N PRO A 184 -7.32 -25.10 -0.71
CA PRO A 184 -7.50 -23.67 -0.49
C PRO A 184 -7.65 -23.26 0.98
N GLU A 185 -8.07 -24.17 1.86
CA GLU A 185 -8.21 -23.94 3.30
C GLU A 185 -6.90 -23.56 3.97
N LYS A 186 -5.76 -24.06 3.44
CA LYS A 186 -4.43 -23.76 3.99
C LYS A 186 -4.07 -22.28 3.88
N PHE A 187 -4.70 -21.54 2.98
CA PHE A 187 -4.53 -20.10 2.87
C PHE A 187 -5.01 -19.40 4.16
N PHE A 188 -6.20 -19.74 4.64
CA PHE A 188 -6.82 -19.11 5.82
C PHE A 188 -6.21 -19.58 7.14
N THR A 189 -5.68 -20.81 7.19
CA THR A 189 -4.99 -21.34 8.38
C THR A 189 -3.49 -21.03 8.42
N SER A 190 -2.97 -20.32 7.42
CA SER A 190 -1.55 -19.98 7.35
C SER A 190 -1.18 -18.93 8.40
N ARG A 191 0.03 -19.04 8.98
CA ARG A 191 0.60 -18.02 9.87
C ARG A 191 0.72 -16.64 9.17
N ASP A 192 0.88 -16.64 7.85
CA ASP A 192 1.04 -15.43 7.06
C ASP A 192 -0.30 -14.76 6.71
N TYR A 193 -1.44 -15.41 7.02
CA TYR A 193 -2.76 -14.85 6.79
C TYR A 193 -3.03 -13.70 7.76
N LYS A 194 -3.42 -12.56 7.20
CA LYS A 194 -3.86 -11.37 7.93
C LYS A 194 -4.98 -10.70 7.15
N ALA A 195 -6.16 -10.59 7.75
CA ALA A 195 -7.32 -9.96 7.12
C ALA A 195 -7.00 -8.54 6.62
N GLU A 196 -6.30 -7.74 7.42
CA GLU A 196 -5.88 -6.37 7.07
C GLU A 196 -4.98 -6.29 5.83
N THR A 197 -4.08 -7.27 5.64
CA THR A 197 -3.26 -7.36 4.43
C THR A 197 -4.14 -7.69 3.22
N CYS A 198 -5.14 -8.54 3.39
CA CYS A 198 -6.07 -8.88 2.32
C CYS A 198 -6.94 -7.67 1.92
N LYS A 199 -7.43 -6.90 2.90
CA LYS A 199 -8.13 -5.62 2.70
C LYS A 199 -7.24 -4.56 2.04
N THR A 200 -5.94 -4.55 2.31
CA THR A 200 -5.01 -3.59 1.69
C THR A 200 -4.81 -3.88 0.19
N PHE A 201 -4.90 -5.13 -0.24
CA PHE A 201 -4.55 -5.59 -1.60
C PHE A 201 -5.73 -6.28 -2.30
N VAL A 202 -6.92 -5.66 -2.25
CA VAL A 202 -8.17 -6.18 -2.80
C VAL A 202 -8.10 -6.43 -4.31
N ASN A 203 -7.49 -5.52 -5.06
CA ASN A 203 -7.48 -5.61 -6.52
C ASN A 203 -6.64 -6.79 -6.99
N MET A 204 -5.65 -7.20 -6.19
CA MET A 204 -4.85 -8.39 -6.45
C MET A 204 -5.71 -9.65 -6.46
N PHE A 205 -6.62 -9.82 -5.48
CA PHE A 205 -7.55 -10.94 -5.49
C PHE A 205 -8.52 -10.86 -6.66
N SER A 206 -9.09 -9.69 -6.92
CA SER A 206 -10.01 -9.49 -8.03
C SER A 206 -9.38 -9.86 -9.38
N THR A 207 -8.09 -9.57 -9.56
CA THR A 207 -7.36 -9.90 -10.79
C THR A 207 -6.98 -11.38 -10.86
N LEU A 208 -6.60 -11.99 -9.74
CA LEU A 208 -6.04 -13.36 -9.73
C LEU A 208 -7.08 -14.46 -9.59
N LEU A 209 -8.18 -14.17 -8.92
CA LEU A 209 -9.24 -15.15 -8.70
C LEU A 209 -10.26 -15.14 -9.83
N GLN A 210 -10.19 -14.18 -10.76
CA GLN A 210 -11.09 -14.07 -11.90
C GLN A 210 -11.18 -15.40 -12.67
N GLY A 211 -12.35 -16.05 -12.62
CA GLY A 211 -12.63 -17.32 -13.29
C GLY A 211 -12.29 -18.58 -12.48
N HIS A 212 -11.76 -18.43 -11.27
CA HIS A 212 -11.41 -19.53 -10.35
C HIS A 212 -12.33 -19.62 -9.13
N GLU A 213 -13.23 -18.65 -8.92
CA GLU A 213 -14.04 -18.48 -7.71
C GLU A 213 -14.92 -19.70 -7.43
N THR A 214 -15.62 -20.20 -8.45
CA THR A 214 -16.52 -21.36 -8.32
C THR A 214 -15.78 -22.67 -8.05
N SER A 215 -14.54 -22.80 -8.56
CA SER A 215 -13.66 -23.94 -8.32
C SER A 215 -13.16 -23.96 -6.87
N ILE A 216 -12.72 -22.79 -6.37
CA ILE A 216 -12.28 -22.61 -4.98
C ILE A 216 -13.44 -22.90 -4.04
N ALA A 217 -14.61 -22.32 -4.28
CA ALA A 217 -15.81 -22.58 -3.49
C ALA A 217 -16.16 -24.08 -3.48
N GLY A 218 -16.04 -24.76 -4.62
CA GLY A 218 -16.26 -26.20 -4.69
C GLY A 218 -15.33 -27.03 -3.82
N LYS A 219 -14.03 -26.69 -3.78
CA LYS A 219 -13.04 -27.35 -2.92
C LYS A 219 -13.31 -27.04 -1.44
N LEU A 220 -13.65 -25.79 -1.11
CA LEU A 220 -13.97 -25.38 0.27
C LEU A 220 -15.26 -26.01 0.80
N SER A 221 -16.25 -26.28 -0.06
CA SER A 221 -17.52 -26.92 0.33
C SER A 221 -17.37 -28.41 0.69
N THR A 222 -16.24 -29.04 0.35
CA THR A 222 -15.99 -30.46 0.68
C THR A 222 -15.31 -30.68 2.03
N LEU A 223 -15.02 -29.60 2.75
CA LEU A 223 -14.35 -29.63 4.04
C LEU A 223 -15.29 -30.03 5.17
N GLU A 224 -14.73 -30.42 6.31
CA GLU A 224 -15.51 -30.65 7.52
C GLU A 224 -16.23 -29.38 7.98
N SER A 225 -17.49 -29.53 8.43
CA SER A 225 -18.40 -28.43 8.77
C SER A 225 -17.83 -27.34 9.71
N THR A 226 -16.91 -27.69 10.61
CA THR A 226 -16.27 -26.76 11.55
C THR A 226 -15.23 -25.85 10.88
N HIS A 227 -14.41 -26.42 9.98
CA HIS A 227 -13.45 -25.66 9.18
C HIS A 227 -14.15 -24.80 8.14
N GLN A 228 -15.24 -25.31 7.56
CA GLN A 228 -16.07 -24.58 6.61
C GLN A 228 -16.70 -23.34 7.24
N ALA A 229 -17.33 -23.46 8.42
CA ALA A 229 -17.93 -22.32 9.12
C ALA A 229 -16.90 -21.24 9.51
N SER A 230 -15.69 -21.65 9.90
CA SER A 230 -14.61 -20.72 10.25
C SER A 230 -14.10 -19.95 9.03
N ILE A 231 -13.91 -20.65 7.90
CA ILE A 231 -13.50 -20.03 6.63
C ILE A 231 -14.61 -19.13 6.08
N GLN A 232 -15.87 -19.53 6.21
CA GLN A 232 -17.02 -18.72 5.81
C GLN A 232 -17.08 -17.42 6.61
N HIS A 233 -16.89 -17.48 7.93
CA HIS A 233 -16.82 -16.27 8.76
C HIS A 233 -15.66 -15.34 8.34
N GLU A 234 -14.48 -15.89 8.04
CA GLU A 234 -13.35 -15.09 7.52
C GLU A 234 -13.65 -14.45 6.15
N LEU A 235 -14.31 -15.18 5.24
CA LEU A 235 -14.76 -14.64 3.96
C LEU A 235 -15.81 -13.53 4.13
N GLU A 236 -16.70 -13.66 5.11
CA GLU A 236 -17.71 -12.65 5.46
C GLU A 236 -17.08 -11.38 6.05
N LEU A 237 -16.07 -11.50 6.92
CA LEU A 237 -15.29 -10.37 7.43
C LEU A 237 -14.52 -9.63 6.32
N LEU A 238 -14.04 -10.38 5.32
CA LEU A 238 -13.46 -9.82 4.10
C LEU A 238 -14.52 -9.26 3.14
N HIS A 239 -15.81 -9.40 3.42
CA HIS A 239 -16.89 -8.87 2.61
C HIS A 239 -17.47 -7.56 3.17
N SER A 240 -17.56 -7.41 4.50
CA SER A 240 -18.41 -6.40 5.14
C SER A 240 -17.84 -4.97 5.20
N GLU A 241 -16.54 -4.75 4.99
CA GLU A 241 -15.90 -3.47 5.36
C GLU A 241 -15.22 -2.68 4.22
N ALA A 242 -14.94 -3.27 3.05
CA ALA A 242 -14.09 -2.60 2.04
C ALA A 242 -14.32 -2.96 0.56
N PHE A 243 -15.40 -3.66 0.21
CA PHE A 243 -15.48 -4.34 -1.08
C PHE A 243 -16.80 -4.13 -1.85
N ASP A 244 -16.69 -3.75 -3.12
CA ASP A 244 -17.81 -3.62 -4.08
C ASP A 244 -18.42 -4.99 -4.48
N GLU A 245 -19.60 -4.94 -5.13
CA GLU A 245 -20.39 -6.10 -5.59
C GLU A 245 -19.63 -7.12 -6.46
N THR A 246 -18.47 -6.78 -7.01
CA THR A 246 -17.63 -7.66 -7.85
C THR A 246 -16.55 -8.42 -7.08
N ASN A 247 -16.62 -8.47 -5.74
CA ASN A 247 -15.60 -9.12 -4.92
C ASN A 247 -15.56 -10.66 -5.11
N PRO A 248 -14.41 -11.26 -5.47
CA PRO A 248 -14.28 -12.71 -5.60
C PRO A 248 -14.56 -13.47 -4.30
N PHE A 249 -14.31 -12.88 -3.12
CA PHE A 249 -14.61 -13.52 -1.83
C PHE A 249 -16.11 -13.66 -1.57
N ARG A 250 -16.91 -12.68 -2.01
CA ARG A 250 -18.38 -12.77 -1.94
C ARG A 250 -18.89 -13.90 -2.82
N VAL A 251 -18.39 -14.01 -4.06
CA VAL A 251 -18.75 -15.09 -4.98
C VAL A 251 -18.41 -16.46 -4.40
N ILE A 252 -17.28 -16.58 -3.69
CA ILE A 252 -16.89 -17.82 -3.02
C ILE A 252 -17.84 -18.13 -1.86
N ALA A 253 -18.11 -17.16 -0.96
CA ALA A 253 -19.00 -17.35 0.19
C ALA A 253 -20.44 -17.71 -0.21
N ASP A 254 -20.99 -17.02 -1.21
CA ASP A 254 -22.32 -17.28 -1.75
C ASP A 254 -22.41 -18.69 -2.36
N SER A 255 -21.35 -19.12 -3.06
CA SER A 255 -21.28 -20.44 -3.69
C SER A 255 -21.20 -21.59 -2.67
N ILE A 256 -20.55 -21.38 -1.52
CA ILE A 256 -20.51 -22.34 -0.40
C ILE A 256 -21.90 -22.45 0.22
N SER A 257 -22.54 -21.33 0.56
CA SER A 257 -23.88 -21.27 1.16
C SER A 257 -24.97 -21.86 0.26
N ALA A 258 -24.87 -21.65 -1.05
CA ALA A 258 -25.79 -22.22 -2.04
C ALA A 258 -25.69 -23.76 -2.11
N LYS A 259 -24.48 -24.32 -1.97
CA LYS A 259 -24.28 -25.78 -1.99
C LYS A 259 -24.85 -26.45 -0.74
N GLU A 260 -24.65 -25.87 0.44
CA GLU A 260 -25.27 -26.35 1.69
C GLU A 260 -26.80 -26.41 1.60
N SER A 261 -27.41 -25.38 0.99
CA SER A 261 -28.86 -25.30 0.76
C SER A 261 -29.39 -26.37 -0.21
N THR A 262 -28.54 -26.87 -1.11
CA THR A 262 -28.91 -27.94 -2.05
C THR A 262 -28.69 -29.35 -1.48
N GLU A 263 -27.68 -29.55 -0.63
CA GLU A 263 -27.44 -30.85 0.04
C GLU A 263 -28.48 -31.14 1.13
N THR A 264 -28.90 -30.13 1.89
CA THR A 264 -30.02 -30.23 2.83
C THR A 264 -31.36 -30.52 2.14
N LYS A 265 -31.58 -30.01 0.90
CA LYS A 265 -32.76 -30.36 0.10
C LYS A 265 -32.70 -31.77 -0.50
N LYS A 266 -31.51 -32.30 -0.82
CA LYS A 266 -31.35 -33.68 -1.33
C LYS A 266 -31.50 -34.74 -0.24
N THR A 267 -31.18 -34.43 1.01
CA THR A 267 -31.41 -35.34 2.16
C THR A 267 -32.83 -35.23 2.75
N GLY A 268 -33.59 -34.17 2.40
CA GLY A 268 -34.96 -33.95 2.88
C GLY A 268 -36.09 -34.54 2.03
N SER A 269 -35.81 -35.30 0.97
CA SER A 269 -36.85 -35.78 0.04
C SER A 269 -37.02 -37.31 0.07
N GLN A 270 -38.08 -37.73 0.77
CA GLN A 270 -38.85 -38.97 0.63
C GLN A 270 -38.24 -40.32 1.07
N ALA A 271 -38.42 -40.64 2.36
CA ALA A 271 -39.01 -41.93 2.74
C ALA A 271 -40.47 -41.68 3.14
N SER A 272 -41.41 -41.81 2.19
CA SER A 272 -42.83 -41.83 2.50
C SER A 272 -43.38 -43.23 2.26
N ASN A 273 -43.88 -43.86 3.32
CA ASN A 273 -44.89 -44.89 3.25
C ASN A 273 -45.88 -44.71 4.41
N PRO A 274 -47.13 -45.17 4.26
CA PRO A 274 -48.30 -44.32 4.44
C PRO A 274 -49.25 -44.77 5.57
N SER A 275 -50.33 -44.00 5.76
CA SER A 275 -51.56 -44.30 6.55
C SER A 275 -51.43 -44.08 8.06
N GLY A 276 -52.33 -43.44 8.81
CA GLY A 276 -53.63 -42.82 8.54
C GLY A 276 -54.30 -42.39 9.87
N PHE A 277 -55.28 -41.49 9.77
CA PHE A 277 -56.36 -41.20 10.73
C PHE A 277 -56.12 -40.50 12.08
N LEU A 278 -56.45 -39.20 12.06
CA LEU A 278 -57.38 -38.45 12.93
C LEU A 278 -57.80 -39.08 14.28
N TYR A 279 -57.60 -38.34 15.39
CA TYR A 279 -58.70 -37.93 16.30
C TYR A 279 -58.34 -36.65 17.06
N LYS A 280 -59.30 -35.71 17.09
CA LYS A 280 -59.35 -34.52 17.96
C LYS A 280 -59.77 -34.93 19.39
N LYS A 281 -59.28 -34.21 20.41
CA LYS A 281 -60.08 -33.72 21.56
C LYS A 281 -59.25 -32.81 22.50
N SER A 282 -59.72 -31.57 22.69
CA SER A 282 -59.52 -30.75 23.91
C SER A 282 -60.64 -31.09 24.93
N PRO A 283 -60.71 -30.61 26.20
CA PRO A 283 -60.04 -29.44 26.83
C PRO A 283 -59.50 -29.63 28.29
N THR A 284 -58.81 -28.59 28.79
CA THR A 284 -58.19 -28.33 30.12
C THR A 284 -59.19 -28.32 31.31
N PRO A 285 -58.77 -28.32 32.62
CA PRO A 285 -58.14 -27.15 33.29
C PRO A 285 -57.17 -27.34 34.49
N LEU A 286 -56.29 -26.32 34.63
CA LEU A 286 -55.84 -25.52 35.81
C LEU A 286 -55.12 -26.13 37.04
N LEU A 287 -53.94 -25.55 37.35
CA LEU A 287 -53.57 -24.81 38.59
C LEU A 287 -52.18 -24.15 38.31
N ARG A 288 -52.08 -22.86 37.96
CA ARG A 288 -51.97 -21.66 38.82
C ARG A 288 -50.89 -21.74 39.92
N VAL A 289 -49.72 -21.14 39.69
CA VAL A 289 -49.15 -20.07 40.53
C VAL A 289 -48.36 -19.10 39.63
N LYS A 290 -48.65 -17.80 39.80
CA LYS A 290 -47.99 -16.63 39.20
C LYS A 290 -46.86 -16.17 40.12
N SER A 291 -45.75 -15.68 39.57
CA SER A 291 -45.33 -14.27 39.71
C SER A 291 -43.96 -13.99 39.04
N LEU A 292 -44.02 -13.10 38.04
CA LEU A 292 -42.97 -12.26 37.42
C LEU A 292 -42.47 -11.16 38.41
N PRO A 293 -41.60 -10.19 38.02
CA PRO A 293 -40.34 -10.23 37.25
C PRO A 293 -39.20 -9.36 37.85
N LEU A 294 -38.01 -9.51 37.25
CA LEU A 294 -36.97 -8.54 36.90
C LEU A 294 -37.13 -7.07 37.38
N GLU A 295 -36.17 -6.58 38.18
CA GLU A 295 -35.89 -5.15 38.38
C GLU A 295 -34.53 -4.74 37.82
N GLU A 296 -34.49 -3.45 37.51
CA GLU A 296 -33.58 -2.70 36.66
C GLU A 296 -32.22 -2.36 37.29
N PHE A 297 -31.34 -1.95 36.39
CA PHE A 297 -30.07 -1.26 36.62
C PHE A 297 -30.23 0.02 37.44
N GLU A 298 -29.41 0.15 38.49
CA GLU A 298 -28.89 1.44 38.95
C GLU A 298 -27.39 1.28 39.22
N SER A 299 -26.56 2.05 38.50
CA SER A 299 -25.28 2.50 39.03
C SER A 299 -24.84 3.74 38.25
N GLY A 300 -24.98 4.89 38.89
CA GLY A 300 -24.25 6.10 38.56
C GLY A 300 -23.59 6.60 39.84
N SER A 301 -22.30 6.97 39.75
CA SER A 301 -21.74 8.21 40.30
C SER A 301 -20.21 8.20 40.20
N ASP A 302 -19.73 9.02 39.28
CA ASP A 302 -18.67 10.05 39.38
C ASP A 302 -17.69 10.13 40.57
N ALA A 303 -16.53 10.69 40.17
CA ALA A 303 -15.57 11.54 40.91
C ALA A 303 -14.54 10.82 41.81
N ASP A 304 -13.28 11.24 41.93
CA ASP A 304 -12.36 12.19 41.25
C ASP A 304 -11.01 12.06 42.01
N ASP A 305 -9.97 12.77 41.54
CA ASP A 305 -8.79 13.25 42.30
C ASP A 305 -7.66 12.26 42.67
N GLU A 306 -6.37 12.62 42.67
CA GLU A 306 -5.60 13.76 42.13
C GLU A 306 -4.09 13.41 42.34
N LEU A 307 -3.22 14.01 41.50
CA LEU A 307 -1.84 14.49 41.77
C LEU A 307 -0.77 13.60 42.48
N SER A 308 0.40 13.45 41.82
CA SER A 308 1.57 14.35 42.02
C SER A 308 2.95 13.77 41.62
N GLN A 309 3.80 14.67 41.08
CA GLN A 309 5.28 14.70 41.11
C GLN A 309 6.09 13.60 40.37
N GLY A 310 7.18 13.86 39.63
CA GLY A 310 8.00 15.04 39.37
C GLY A 310 9.41 14.64 38.88
N LYS A 311 10.12 15.59 38.27
CA LYS A 311 11.59 15.68 38.01
C LYS A 311 12.19 15.13 36.70
N THR A 312 12.59 16.07 35.86
CA THR A 312 13.82 16.11 35.04
C THR A 312 15.06 16.31 35.92
N PRO A 313 16.27 16.03 35.37
CA PRO A 313 17.23 17.13 35.19
C PRO A 313 18.03 17.11 33.87
N GLU A 314 18.50 18.30 33.49
CA GLU A 314 19.51 18.62 32.47
C GLU A 314 20.96 18.41 32.96
N ASN A 315 21.90 18.22 32.01
CA ASN A 315 23.25 18.84 31.86
C ASN A 315 24.03 18.00 30.81
N LYS A 316 24.50 18.47 29.63
CA LYS A 316 25.49 19.50 29.20
C LYS A 316 26.97 19.19 29.49
N GLU A 317 27.78 19.26 28.42
CA GLU A 317 29.23 19.60 28.21
C GLU A 317 29.86 18.65 27.17
N GLU A 318 30.19 19.07 25.92
CA GLU A 318 31.31 19.90 25.41
C GLU A 318 32.60 19.09 25.10
N GLU A 319 33.00 19.02 23.81
CA GLU A 319 34.34 19.35 23.23
C GLU A 319 35.08 18.04 22.79
N GLU A 320 35.95 17.89 21.78
CA GLU A 320 36.73 18.74 20.88
C GLU A 320 37.24 17.89 19.66
N TYR A 321 37.75 18.56 18.63
CA TYR A 321 38.37 18.18 17.34
C TYR A 321 39.33 16.97 17.28
N LEU A 322 39.42 16.31 16.10
CA LEU A 322 40.66 16.31 15.28
C LEU A 322 40.44 15.73 13.86
N GLU A 323 41.02 16.43 12.89
CA GLU A 323 41.25 16.03 11.49
C GLU A 323 42.19 14.82 11.40
N ASP A 324 42.00 13.94 10.41
CA ASP A 324 43.13 13.50 9.59
C ASP A 324 42.68 12.90 8.25
N SER A 325 43.13 13.54 7.18
CA SER A 325 43.06 13.04 5.80
C SER A 325 44.46 12.56 5.40
N PRO A 326 44.61 11.44 4.70
CA PRO A 326 45.76 11.24 3.84
C PRO A 326 45.34 11.34 2.37
N SER A 327 45.96 12.34 1.73
CA SER A 327 46.17 12.48 0.30
C SER A 327 46.69 11.20 -0.36
N PHE A 328 46.16 10.85 -1.54
CA PHE A 328 46.82 9.92 -2.45
C PHE A 328 46.83 10.52 -3.86
N THR A 329 48.03 10.83 -4.35
CA THR A 329 48.33 11.13 -5.76
C THR A 329 48.82 9.87 -6.47
N PRO A 330 48.60 9.73 -7.79
CA PRO A 330 48.84 8.49 -8.53
C PRO A 330 50.27 8.41 -9.11
N HIS A 331 50.70 7.18 -9.39
CA HIS A 331 51.80 6.86 -10.31
C HIS A 331 51.27 6.12 -11.53
#